data_AF-A0A367LX20-F1
#
_entry.id   AF-A0A367LX20-F1
#
_cell.length_a   1.000
_cell.length_b   1.000
_cell.length_c   1.000
_cell.angle_alpha   90.00
_cell.angle_beta   90.00
_cell.angle_gamma   90.00
#
_symmetry.space_group_name_H-M   'P 1'
#
loop_
_entity.id
_entity.type
_entity.pdbx_description
1 polymer ?
#
loop_
_entity_poly.entity_id
_entity_poly.type
_entity_poly.pdbx_seq_one_letter_code
_entity_poly.pdbx_strand_id
1 'polypeptide(L)'
;EAIEQALALRPDVITMDYEMPLMDGITAVRNIMQRCPTPVLMFSSLTHEGARVTLDALDAGAVDYLPKNFEDISRNPDKVRQLLCEKVLTIARSNRRSISLPPLPSATSSSHAPASSSSVGASARVG
;
A
#
# COMPACT_ATOMS: atom_id res chain seq x y z
N GLU A 1 2.12 16.86 14.44
CA GLU A 1 3.13 15.90 14.91
C GLU A 1 3.29 14.67 14.00
N ALA A 2 2.41 13.66 14.04
CA ALA A 2 2.64 12.37 13.35
C ALA A 2 2.96 12.48 11.85
N ILE A 3 2.27 13.36 11.11
CA ILE A 3 2.51 13.62 9.68
C ILE A 3 3.90 14.26 9.45
N GLU A 4 4.34 15.14 10.35
CA GLU A 4 5.64 15.81 10.27
C GLU A 4 6.77 14.83 10.59
N GLN A 5 6.57 13.95 11.57
CA GLN A 5 7.51 12.86 11.87
C GLN A 5 7.62 11.86 10.71
N ALA A 6 6.50 11.51 10.05
CA ALA A 6 6.53 10.66 8.85
C ALA A 6 7.37 11.29 7.72
N LEU A 7 7.20 12.60 7.48
CA LEU A 7 7.97 13.35 6.49
C LEU A 7 9.46 13.47 6.86
N ALA A 8 9.77 13.75 8.14
CA ALA A 8 11.14 13.98 8.60
C ALA A 8 11.97 12.70 8.73
N LEU A 9 11.37 11.62 9.27
CA LEU A 9 12.07 10.36 9.56
C LEU A 9 12.03 9.37 8.39
N ARG A 10 11.07 9.51 7.47
CA ARG A 10 10.85 8.62 6.31
C ARG A 10 10.96 7.11 6.66
N PRO A 11 10.17 6.62 7.64
CA PRO A 11 10.30 5.25 8.14
C PRO A 11 9.89 4.20 7.10
N ASP A 12 10.44 2.98 7.19
CA ASP A 12 10.01 1.85 6.35
C ASP A 12 8.53 1.46 6.60
N VAL A 13 8.07 1.60 7.84
CA VAL A 13 6.70 1.29 8.33
C VAL A 13 6.34 2.22 9.49
N ILE A 14 5.09 2.65 9.57
CA ILE A 14 4.50 3.39 10.68
C ILE A 14 3.53 2.48 11.44
N THR A 15 3.57 2.51 12.78
CA THR A 15 2.48 1.97 13.62
C THR A 15 1.61 3.13 14.11
N MET A 16 0.29 3.03 13.95
CA MET A 16 -0.65 4.12 14.25
C MET A 16 -1.74 3.68 15.21
N ASP A 17 -2.07 4.50 16.20
CA ASP A 17 -3.26 4.30 17.06
C ASP A 17 -4.50 4.96 16.45
N TYR A 18 -5.69 4.45 16.74
CA TYR A 18 -6.94 5.11 16.35
C TYR A 18 -7.29 6.26 17.31
N GLU A 19 -7.24 6.00 18.62
CA GLU A 19 -7.62 6.98 19.65
C GLU A 19 -6.47 7.97 19.91
N MET A 20 -6.64 9.21 19.44
CA MET A 20 -5.66 10.28 19.59
C MET A 20 -6.37 11.62 19.90
N PRO A 21 -5.78 12.50 20.73
CA PRO A 21 -6.51 13.61 21.39
C PRO A 21 -6.84 14.83 20.50
N LEU A 22 -6.58 14.78 19.19
CA LEU A 22 -6.76 15.93 18.26
C LEU A 22 -7.30 15.55 16.88
N MET A 23 -6.89 14.38 16.37
CA MET A 23 -7.23 13.84 15.06
C MET A 23 -7.16 12.32 15.21
N ASP A 24 -8.14 11.59 14.70
CA ASP A 24 -8.14 10.13 14.75
C ASP A 24 -7.06 9.51 13.83
N GLY A 25 -6.70 8.26 14.13
CA GLY A 25 -5.69 7.52 13.37
C GLY A 25 -6.01 7.34 11.88
N ILE A 26 -7.28 7.23 11.50
CA ILE A 26 -7.68 7.03 10.10
C ILE A 26 -7.48 8.33 9.31
N THR A 27 -7.87 9.47 9.87
CA THR A 27 -7.58 10.79 9.29
C THR A 27 -6.08 11.05 9.20
N ALA A 28 -5.29 10.61 10.18
CA ALA A 28 -3.82 10.66 10.11
C ALA A 28 -3.26 9.78 8.97
N VAL A 29 -3.74 8.54 8.81
CA VAL A 29 -3.39 7.64 7.70
C VAL A 29 -3.70 8.29 6.36
N ARG A 30 -4.91 8.84 6.16
CA ARG A 30 -5.29 9.52 4.91
C ARG A 30 -4.35 10.69 4.58
N ASN A 31 -3.95 11.48 5.57
CA ASN A 31 -2.99 12.58 5.39
C ASN A 31 -1.58 12.09 5.05
N ILE A 32 -1.09 11.03 5.71
CA ILE A 32 0.21 10.42 5.41
C ILE A 32 0.20 9.88 3.97
N MET A 33 -0.82 9.11 3.59
CA MET A 33 -0.94 8.53 2.25
C MET A 33 -1.05 9.58 1.13
N GLN A 34 -1.58 10.77 1.42
CA GLN A 34 -1.63 11.88 0.45
C GLN A 34 -0.29 12.64 0.31
N ARG A 35 0.50 12.76 1.39
CA ARG A 35 1.70 13.62 1.41
C ARG A 35 3.01 12.84 1.23
N CYS A 36 3.08 11.65 1.82
CA CYS A 36 4.22 10.76 1.80
C CYS A 36 3.75 9.30 1.98
N PRO A 37 3.27 8.64 0.90
CA PRO A 37 2.83 7.24 0.94
C PRO A 37 3.82 6.34 1.67
N THR A 38 3.43 5.88 2.86
CA THR A 38 4.27 5.13 3.79
C THR A 38 3.42 4.00 4.39
N PRO A 39 3.89 2.75 4.42
CA PRO A 39 3.09 1.64 4.97
C PRO A 39 2.67 1.90 6.42
N VAL A 40 1.37 1.82 6.70
CA VAL A 40 0.84 1.96 8.07
C VAL A 40 0.23 0.64 8.55
N LEU A 41 0.66 0.17 9.71
CA LEU A 41 -0.01 -0.84 10.52
C LEU A 41 -0.85 -0.13 11.60
N MET A 42 -2.17 -0.31 11.56
CA MET A 42 -3.02 0.16 12.66
C MET A 42 -2.86 -0.77 13.87
N PHE A 43 -2.69 -0.19 15.06
CA PHE A 43 -2.60 -0.93 16.32
C PHE A 43 -3.45 -0.21 17.36
N SER A 44 -4.70 -0.66 17.60
CA SER A 44 -5.64 0.04 18.48
C SER A 44 -6.59 -0.87 19.26
N SER A 45 -7.18 -0.37 20.34
CA SER A 45 -7.88 -1.13 21.38
C SER A 45 -9.37 -1.38 21.12
N LEU A 46 -9.94 -0.83 20.03
CA LEU A 46 -11.35 -1.00 19.71
C LEU A 46 -11.63 -2.39 19.13
N THR A 47 -12.33 -3.22 19.91
CA THR A 47 -12.64 -4.63 19.58
C THR A 47 -14.10 -4.89 19.21
N HIS A 48 -15.04 -3.99 19.53
CA HIS A 48 -16.48 -4.21 19.30
C HIS A 48 -17.12 -3.39 18.17
N GLU A 49 -16.64 -2.17 17.88
CA GLU A 49 -16.90 -1.50 16.58
C GLU A 49 -15.88 -1.90 15.50
N GLY A 50 -14.97 -2.82 15.85
CA GLY A 50 -13.70 -3.07 15.14
C GLY A 50 -13.84 -3.44 13.67
N ALA A 51 -14.94 -4.08 13.24
CA ALA A 51 -15.14 -4.40 11.82
C ALA A 51 -15.19 -3.14 10.95
N ARG A 52 -15.94 -2.11 11.36
CA ARG A 52 -16.07 -0.87 10.57
C ARG A 52 -14.80 -0.03 10.65
N VAL A 53 -14.21 0.12 11.83
CA VAL A 53 -12.95 0.86 12.02
C VAL A 53 -11.79 0.20 11.26
N THR A 54 -11.73 -1.13 11.20
CA THR A 54 -10.73 -1.86 10.39
C THR A 54 -10.95 -1.61 8.90
N LEU A 55 -12.19 -1.69 8.40
CA LEU A 55 -12.50 -1.39 7.00
C LEU A 55 -12.18 0.07 6.65
N ASP A 56 -12.66 1.03 7.45
CA ASP A 56 -12.43 2.47 7.28
C ASP A 56 -10.91 2.81 7.27
N ALA A 57 -10.10 2.06 8.01
CA ALA A 57 -8.64 2.18 8.03
C ALA A 57 -7.95 1.57 6.80
N LEU A 58 -8.39 0.39 6.34
CA LEU A 58 -7.89 -0.20 5.10
C LEU A 58 -8.27 0.69 3.89
N ASP A 59 -9.49 1.22 3.86
CA ASP A 59 -9.97 2.21 2.87
C ASP A 59 -9.28 3.58 2.98
N ALA A 60 -8.56 3.85 4.07
CA ALA A 60 -7.67 4.99 4.20
C ALA A 60 -6.25 4.74 3.64
N GLY A 61 -5.92 3.48 3.33
CA GLY A 61 -4.60 3.06 2.87
C GLY A 61 -3.71 2.44 3.95
N ALA A 62 -4.27 2.04 5.11
CA ALA A 62 -3.54 1.16 6.02
C ALA A 62 -3.30 -0.21 5.36
N VAL A 63 -2.17 -0.84 5.67
CA VAL A 63 -1.79 -2.16 5.10
C VAL A 63 -2.45 -3.30 5.86
N ASP A 64 -2.62 -3.14 7.17
CA ASP A 64 -3.09 -4.19 8.09
C ASP A 64 -3.57 -3.56 9.41
N TYR A 65 -4.30 -4.32 10.21
CA TYR A 65 -4.79 -3.95 11.54
C TYR A 65 -4.41 -5.04 12.56
N LEU A 66 -4.00 -4.61 13.75
CA LEU A 66 -3.75 -5.47 14.90
C LEU A 66 -4.51 -4.90 16.11
N PRO A 67 -5.39 -5.67 16.79
CA PRO A 67 -6.05 -5.18 17.98
C PRO A 67 -5.11 -5.17 19.20
N LYS A 68 -5.16 -4.08 19.98
CA LYS A 68 -4.56 -3.99 21.32
C LYS A 68 -5.48 -4.66 22.35
N ASN A 69 -5.60 -5.99 22.27
CA ASN A 69 -6.34 -6.77 23.26
C ASN A 69 -5.65 -6.64 24.63
N PHE A 70 -6.15 -5.75 25.51
CA PHE A 70 -5.55 -5.50 26.83
C PHE A 70 -5.45 -6.77 27.69
N GLU A 71 -6.41 -7.69 27.57
CA GLU A 71 -6.34 -9.00 28.24
C GLU A 71 -5.18 -9.86 27.72
N ASP A 72 -4.97 -9.95 26.40
CA ASP A 72 -3.86 -10.72 25.82
C ASP A 72 -2.51 -10.09 26.18
N ILE A 73 -2.43 -8.76 26.14
CA ILE A 73 -1.24 -7.99 26.55
C ILE A 73 -0.91 -8.27 28.03
N SER A 74 -1.92 -8.33 28.90
CA SER A 74 -1.72 -8.61 30.33
C SER A 74 -1.39 -10.08 30.62
N ARG A 75 -1.99 -11.03 29.88
CA ARG A 75 -1.79 -12.48 30.07
C ARG A 75 -0.47 -12.97 29.47
N ASN A 76 -0.05 -12.43 28.32
CA ASN A 76 1.16 -12.86 27.62
C ASN A 76 1.75 -11.72 26.76
N PRO A 77 2.46 -10.75 27.37
CA PRO A 77 3.03 -9.61 26.67
C PRO A 77 4.09 -10.02 25.65
N ASP A 78 4.87 -11.07 25.89
CA ASP A 78 5.88 -11.56 24.95
C ASP A 78 5.26 -12.07 23.64
N LYS A 79 4.13 -12.77 23.71
CA LYS A 79 3.38 -13.23 22.52
C LYS A 79 2.84 -12.05 21.71
N VAL A 80 2.28 -11.03 22.36
CA VAL A 80 1.79 -9.82 21.66
C VAL A 80 2.95 -9.02 21.06
N ARG A 81 4.08 -8.89 21.77
CA ARG A 81 5.31 -8.28 21.23
C ARG A 81 5.78 -9.02 19.99
N GLN A 82 5.86 -10.36 20.04
CA GLN A 82 6.30 -11.18 18.91
C GLN A 82 5.39 -10.97 17.69
N LEU A 83 4.06 -11.01 17.87
CA LEU A 83 3.08 -10.80 16.81
C LEU A 83 3.17 -9.39 16.18
N LEU A 84 3.34 -8.35 17.00
CA LEU A 84 3.54 -6.98 16.52
C LEU A 84 4.85 -6.85 15.71
N CYS A 85 5.96 -7.38 16.23
CA CYS A 85 7.25 -7.38 15.53
C CYS A 85 7.17 -8.15 14.20
N GLU A 86 6.50 -9.31 14.18
CA GLU A 86 6.31 -10.13 12.97
C GLU A 86 5.52 -9.38 11.89
N LYS A 87 4.39 -8.75 12.24
CA LYS A 87 3.61 -7.91 11.30
C LYS A 87 4.44 -6.75 10.75
N VAL A 88 5.11 -5.98 11.62
CA VAL A 88 5.95 -4.83 11.19
C VAL A 88 7.06 -5.28 10.23
N LEU A 89 7.78 -6.37 10.55
CA LEU A 89 8.84 -6.90 9.68
C LEU A 89 8.30 -7.43 8.35
N THR A 90 7.11 -8.03 8.35
CA THR A 90 6.45 -8.55 7.14
C THR A 90 6.05 -7.41 6.20
N ILE A 91 5.47 -6.34 6.74
CA ILE A 91 5.09 -5.13 5.99
C ILE A 91 6.35 -4.45 5.42
N ALA A 92 7.38 -4.22 6.24
CA ALA A 92 8.64 -3.60 5.82
C ALA A 92 9.31 -4.35 4.64
N ARG A 93 9.38 -5.68 4.73
CA ARG A 93 9.97 -6.53 3.68
C ARG A 93 9.14 -6.52 2.40
N SER A 94 7.82 -6.51 2.51
CA SER A 94 6.91 -6.53 1.36
C SER A 94 7.00 -5.22 0.57
N ASN A 95 7.01 -4.08 1.28
CA ASN A 95 7.18 -2.75 0.67
C ASN A 95 8.52 -2.60 -0.06
N ARG A 96 9.62 -3.14 0.50
CA ARG A 96 10.90 -3.15 -0.21
C ARG A 96 10.87 -3.99 -1.49
N ARG A 97 10.09 -5.07 -1.57
CA ARG A 97 9.96 -5.87 -2.82
C ARG A 97 9.15 -5.16 -3.89
N SER A 98 8.07 -4.46 -3.54
CA SER A 98 7.30 -3.66 -4.51
C SER A 98 8.08 -2.45 -5.03
N ILE A 99 8.95 -1.85 -4.21
CA ILE A 99 9.80 -0.72 -4.61
C ILE A 99 11.09 -1.17 -5.34
N SER A 100 11.62 -2.36 -5.05
CA SER A 100 12.90 -2.85 -5.59
C SER A 100 12.82 -3.57 -6.94
N LEU A 101 11.64 -3.65 -7.56
CA LEU A 101 11.50 -4.10 -8.94
C LEU A 101 11.58 -2.89 -9.88
N PRO A 102 12.73 -2.62 -10.54
CA PRO A 102 12.70 -1.72 -11.69
C PRO A 102 11.75 -2.32 -12.73
N PRO A 103 10.96 -1.51 -13.45
CA PRO A 103 10.16 -2.03 -14.56
C PRO A 103 11.12 -2.67 -15.56
N LEU A 104 10.98 -3.99 -15.75
CA LEU A 104 11.67 -4.70 -16.81
C LEU A 104 11.35 -3.96 -18.12
N PRO A 105 12.36 -3.47 -18.87
CA PRO A 105 12.08 -2.84 -20.14
C PRO A 105 11.45 -3.89 -21.04
N SER A 106 10.18 -3.71 -21.38
CA SER A 106 9.47 -4.53 -22.35
C SER A 106 10.28 -4.53 -23.65
N ALA A 107 10.98 -5.63 -23.90
CA ALA A 107 11.88 -5.72 -25.03
C ALA A 107 11.08 -5.55 -26.33
N THR A 108 11.38 -4.46 -27.05
CA THR A 108 10.79 -4.10 -28.33
C THR A 108 10.90 -5.26 -29.32
N SER A 109 9.82 -6.00 -29.53
CA SER A 109 9.70 -7.03 -30.56
C SER A 109 9.25 -6.43 -31.90
N SER A 110 10.05 -5.49 -32.40
CA SER A 110 9.91 -4.97 -33.77
C SER A 110 10.71 -5.81 -34.76
N SER A 111 10.15 -6.91 -35.26
CA SER A 111 10.68 -7.60 -36.46
C SER A 111 9.67 -8.51 -37.16
N HIS A 112 8.90 -7.97 -38.11
CA HIS A 112 8.92 -8.47 -39.49
C HIS A 112 8.14 -7.56 -40.45
N ALA A 113 8.88 -6.92 -41.36
CA ALA A 113 8.42 -6.67 -42.71
C ALA A 113 9.07 -7.75 -43.61
N PRO A 114 8.44 -8.11 -44.73
CA PRO A 114 9.10 -7.82 -46.00
C PRO A 114 8.18 -7.11 -47.00
N ALA A 115 8.79 -6.47 -47.99
CA ALA A 115 8.10 -5.62 -48.97
C ALA A 115 8.03 -6.27 -50.37
N SER A 116 6.99 -5.94 -51.13
CA SER A 116 6.95 -5.78 -52.61
C SER A 116 5.48 -5.50 -53.02
N SER A 117 5.12 -4.31 -53.55
CA SER A 117 5.06 -3.96 -55.00
C SER A 117 4.27 -4.98 -55.85
N SER A 118 3.30 -4.65 -56.70
CA SER A 118 2.69 -3.39 -57.20
C SER A 118 1.30 -3.74 -57.82
N SER A 119 0.51 -2.92 -58.53
CA SER A 119 0.70 -1.63 -59.23
C SER A 119 -0.62 -0.82 -59.32
N VAL A 120 -0.91 -0.15 -60.44
CA VAL A 120 -2.14 0.60 -60.77
C VAL A 120 -2.69 0.10 -62.10
N GLY A 121 -4.03 0.01 -62.24
CA GLY A 121 -4.69 -0.35 -63.49
C GLY A 121 -6.16 0.05 -63.54
N ALA A 122 -6.45 1.29 -63.94
CA ALA A 122 -7.81 1.73 -64.23
C ALA A 122 -8.28 1.21 -65.60
N SER A 123 -9.55 0.82 -65.74
CA SER A 123 -10.15 0.61 -67.05
C SER A 123 -11.67 0.80 -67.00
N ALA A 124 -12.20 1.57 -67.96
CA ALA A 124 -13.62 1.91 -68.07
C ALA A 124 -14.36 1.00 -69.06
N ARG A 125 -15.63 0.74 -68.78
CA ARG A 125 -16.69 0.24 -69.69
C ARG A 125 -17.98 0.92 -69.19
N VAL A 126 -18.74 1.72 -69.96
CA VAL A 126 -19.35 1.52 -71.29
C VAL A 126 -20.27 0.29 -71.29
N GLY A 127 -21.58 0.56 -71.36
CA GLY A 127 -22.69 -0.37 -71.23
C GLY A 127 -23.95 0.42 -70.89
#